data_AF-A0A7W4UR41-F1
#
_entry.id   AF-A0A7W4UR41-F1
#
_cell.length_a   1.000
_cell.length_b   1.000
_cell.length_c   1.000
_cell.angle_alpha   90.00
_cell.angle_beta   90.00
_cell.angle_gamma   90.00
#
_symmetry.space_group_name_H-M   'P 1'
#
loop_
_entity.id
_entity.type
_entity.pdbx_description
1 polymer ?
#
loop_
_entity_poly.entity_id
_entity_poly.type
_entity_poly.pdbx_seq_one_letter_code
_entity_poly.pdbx_strand_id
1 'polypeptide(L)'
;MVERSEDARGTAYTVTVDAAVGVTTGISASDRATTVRALAAVDASPRDLIRPGQVLPLRAVDGGVLERPGHTEAAVDLVRLAGTGEVGVIAELVRDDGEMLSFDEAVELANNAGLVLLHVDDIVEFRRQYPGFPEADAPVKNHYKNTSTRAAEALTRGARR
;
A
#
# COMPACT_ATOMS: atom_id res chain seq x y z
N MET A 1 3.21 19.52 -3.35
CA MET A 1 2.02 19.41 -2.49
C MET A 1 1.22 20.68 -2.62
N VAL A 2 -0.09 20.60 -2.88
CA VAL A 2 -0.94 21.79 -2.98
C VAL A 2 -2.02 21.76 -1.91
N GLU A 3 -2.33 22.92 -1.34
CA GLU A 3 -3.39 23.05 -0.32
C GLU A 3 -4.78 22.77 -0.91
N ARG A 4 -4.96 23.07 -2.21
CA ARG A 4 -6.18 22.80 -2.97
C ARG A 4 -5.85 21.92 -4.16
N SER A 5 -6.21 20.64 -4.06
CA SER A 5 -5.98 19.69 -5.15
C SER A 5 -6.99 19.92 -6.27
N GLU A 6 -6.50 19.89 -7.51
CA GLU A 6 -7.31 19.88 -8.74
C GLU A 6 -7.46 18.45 -9.30
N ASP A 7 -6.89 17.44 -8.63
CA ASP A 7 -7.07 16.03 -8.99
C ASP A 7 -8.54 15.65 -8.82
N ALA A 8 -9.19 15.26 -9.92
CA ALA A 8 -10.58 14.81 -9.93
C ALA A 8 -10.84 13.61 -9.00
N ARG A 9 -9.81 12.78 -8.73
CA ARG A 9 -9.89 11.66 -7.78
C ARG A 9 -9.60 12.08 -6.34
N GLY A 10 -9.15 13.31 -6.11
CA GLY A 10 -8.84 13.84 -4.78
C GLY A 10 -7.72 13.07 -4.08
N THR A 11 -6.75 12.54 -4.80
CA THR A 11 -5.65 11.78 -4.21
C THR A 11 -4.85 12.68 -3.27
N ALA A 12 -4.79 12.30 -1.99
CA ALA A 12 -4.13 13.08 -0.96
C ALA A 12 -2.62 12.83 -0.98
N TYR A 13 -1.94 13.36 -2.00
CA TYR A 13 -0.50 13.31 -2.08
C TYR A 13 0.14 13.92 -0.82
N THR A 14 1.34 13.43 -0.52
CA THR A 14 2.48 13.86 0.31
C THR A 14 3.49 14.86 -0.29
N VAL A 15 4.21 15.68 0.50
CA VAL A 15 5.50 16.23 0.01
C VAL A 15 6.38 15.02 -0.27
N THR A 16 7.04 14.98 -1.43
CA THR A 16 7.87 13.82 -1.77
C THR A 16 9.03 13.68 -0.82
N VAL A 17 9.46 12.43 -0.61
CA VAL A 17 10.49 12.10 0.38
C VAL A 17 11.51 11.10 -0.17
N ASP A 18 12.71 11.16 0.39
CA ASP A 18 13.71 10.10 0.39
C ASP A 18 14.15 9.80 1.82
N ALA A 19 14.69 8.62 2.10
CA ALA A 19 15.32 8.35 3.40
C ALA A 19 16.51 9.30 3.61
N ALA A 20 16.73 9.73 4.86
CA ALA A 20 17.85 10.58 5.21
C ALA A 20 19.21 9.86 5.16
N VAL A 21 19.21 8.53 5.26
CA VAL A 21 20.40 7.68 5.32
C VAL A 21 20.21 6.45 4.45
N GLY A 22 21.30 5.96 3.84
CA GLY A 22 21.30 4.69 3.10
C GLY A 22 20.75 4.78 1.68
N VAL A 23 20.69 5.99 1.12
CA VAL A 23 20.30 6.28 -0.27
C VAL A 23 21.36 7.14 -0.94
N THR A 24 21.31 7.19 -2.27
CA THR A 24 22.19 8.00 -3.12
C THR A 24 21.38 9.11 -3.79
N THR A 25 20.85 8.84 -4.99
CA THR A 25 19.98 9.76 -5.73
C THR A 25 18.50 9.58 -5.39
N GLY A 26 18.15 8.54 -4.64
CA GLY A 26 16.77 8.24 -4.25
C GLY A 26 15.98 7.43 -5.28
N ILE A 27 16.37 7.45 -6.57
CA ILE A 27 15.52 6.91 -7.66
C ILE A 27 15.63 5.40 -7.84
N SER A 28 16.76 4.81 -7.42
CA SER A 28 17.01 3.38 -7.61
C SER A 28 15.93 2.55 -6.90
N ALA A 29 15.66 1.33 -7.38
CA ALA A 29 14.72 0.44 -6.71
C ALA A 29 15.14 0.16 -5.25
N SER A 30 16.45 0.04 -5.00
CA SER A 30 17.00 -0.14 -3.65
C SER A 30 16.78 1.10 -2.79
N ASP A 31 17.01 2.30 -3.33
CA ASP A 31 16.88 3.56 -2.61
C ASP A 31 15.41 3.81 -2.25
N ARG A 32 14.50 3.67 -3.20
CA ARG A 32 13.04 3.80 -2.96
C ARG A 32 12.56 2.77 -1.93
N ALA A 33 13.06 1.54 -1.97
CA ALA A 33 12.75 0.53 -0.96
C ALA A 33 13.28 0.92 0.44
N THR A 34 14.46 1.55 0.53
CA THR A 34 14.98 2.09 1.80
C THR A 34 14.11 3.23 2.32
N THR A 35 13.68 4.15 1.44
CA THR A 35 12.73 5.22 1.79
C THR A 35 11.41 4.66 2.32
N VAL A 36 10.82 3.65 1.66
CA VAL A 36 9.60 3.00 2.13
C VAL A 36 9.80 2.35 3.50
N ARG A 37 10.93 1.67 3.73
CA ARG A 37 11.23 1.08 5.05
C ARG A 37 11.37 2.14 6.14
N ALA A 38 11.96 3.29 5.83
CA ALA A 38 12.05 4.41 6.77
C ALA A 38 10.65 4.98 7.10
N LEU A 39 9.76 5.09 6.12
CA LEU A 39 8.35 5.48 6.33
C LEU A 39 7.58 4.47 7.18
N ALA A 40 7.85 3.18 7.01
CA ALA A 40 7.14 2.08 7.68
C ALA A 40 7.72 1.71 9.06
N ALA A 41 8.80 2.35 9.51
CA ALA A 41 9.41 2.05 10.80
C ALA A 41 8.48 2.45 11.97
N VAL A 42 8.42 1.62 13.02
CA VAL A 42 7.55 1.85 14.19
C VAL A 42 7.91 3.15 14.92
N ASP A 43 9.18 3.51 14.89
CA ASP A 43 9.76 4.72 15.48
C ASP A 43 10.08 5.79 14.44
N ALA A 44 9.49 5.71 13.24
CA ALA A 44 9.70 6.66 12.16
C ALA A 44 9.46 8.10 12.64
N SER A 45 10.43 8.96 12.37
CA SER A 45 10.41 10.36 12.74
C SER A 45 10.59 11.27 11.51
N PRO A 46 10.20 12.55 11.61
CA PRO A 46 10.42 13.49 10.50
C PRO A 46 11.88 13.65 10.07
N ARG A 47 12.85 13.33 10.95
CA ARG A 47 14.31 13.43 10.69
C ARG A 47 14.84 12.29 9.85
N ASP A 48 14.10 11.19 9.75
CA ASP A 48 14.49 10.02 8.95
C ASP A 48 14.22 10.24 7.45
N LEU A 49 13.65 11.40 7.08
CA LEU A 49 13.20 11.71 5.73
C LEU A 49 13.73 13.08 5.26
N ILE A 50 14.29 13.10 4.06
CA ILE A 50 14.62 14.30 3.30
C ILE A 50 13.42 14.70 2.43
N ARG A 51 13.22 16.02 2.26
CA ARG A 51 12.17 16.61 1.41
C ARG A 51 12.79 17.69 0.51
N PRO A 52 12.54 17.71 -0.81
CA PRO A 52 11.80 16.71 -1.59
C PRO A 52 12.61 15.40 -1.77
N GLY A 53 11.98 14.38 -2.36
CA GLY A 53 12.63 13.13 -2.78
C GLY A 53 11.85 12.39 -3.88
N GLN A 54 12.10 11.09 -4.05
CA GLN A 54 11.58 10.29 -5.17
C GLN A 54 10.36 9.42 -4.83
N VAL A 55 10.03 9.25 -3.56
CA VAL A 55 8.80 8.57 -3.13
C VAL A 55 7.70 9.60 -2.92
N LEU A 56 6.49 9.29 -3.37
CA LEU A 56 5.28 10.12 -3.22
C LEU A 56 4.39 9.48 -2.14
N PRO A 57 4.47 9.88 -0.86
CA PRO A 57 3.56 9.36 0.15
C PRO A 57 2.12 9.76 -0.19
N LEU A 58 1.15 8.91 0.14
CA LEU A 58 -0.27 9.24 0.04
C LEU A 58 -0.89 9.09 1.43
N ARG A 59 -1.83 9.98 1.80
CA ARG A 59 -2.52 9.89 3.09
C ARG A 59 -3.91 9.27 2.92
N ALA A 60 -4.10 8.07 3.44
CA ALA A 60 -5.43 7.48 3.56
C ALA A 60 -6.30 8.29 4.53
N VAL A 61 -7.61 8.30 4.29
CA VAL A 61 -8.57 8.83 5.28
C VAL A 61 -8.72 7.87 6.47
N ASP A 62 -9.13 8.39 7.62
CA ASP A 62 -9.16 7.63 8.88
C ASP A 62 -10.12 6.43 8.81
N GLY A 63 -11.25 6.55 8.12
CA GLY A 63 -12.22 5.47 7.93
C GLY A 63 -11.79 4.39 6.92
N GLY A 64 -10.64 4.54 6.26
CA GLY A 64 -10.15 3.58 5.26
C GLY A 64 -11.15 3.40 4.12
N VAL A 65 -11.28 2.16 3.60
CA VAL A 65 -12.13 1.91 2.43
C VAL A 65 -13.61 2.13 2.70
N LEU A 66 -14.02 2.15 3.98
CA LEU A 66 -15.41 2.40 4.38
C LEU A 66 -15.80 3.87 4.23
N GLU A 67 -14.83 4.79 4.26
CA GLU A 67 -15.03 6.23 4.05
C GLU A 67 -14.71 6.65 2.62
N ARG A 68 -13.59 6.13 2.05
CA ARG A 68 -13.21 6.36 0.66
C ARG A 68 -12.73 5.06 0.01
N PRO A 69 -13.48 4.48 -0.95
CA PRO A 69 -13.12 3.23 -1.61
C PRO A 69 -12.05 3.46 -2.70
N GLY A 70 -10.88 3.97 -2.31
CA GLY A 70 -9.74 4.22 -3.18
C GLY A 70 -8.58 3.26 -2.95
N HIS A 71 -7.64 3.20 -3.90
CA HIS A 71 -6.44 2.35 -3.79
C HIS A 71 -5.53 2.74 -2.61
N THR A 72 -5.48 4.04 -2.26
CA THR A 72 -4.75 4.52 -1.08
C THR A 72 -5.26 3.87 0.19
N GLU A 73 -6.57 3.91 0.41
CA GLU A 73 -7.22 3.32 1.57
C GLU A 73 -7.14 1.79 1.55
N ALA A 74 -7.35 1.17 0.39
CA ALA A 74 -7.26 -0.27 0.23
C ALA A 74 -5.87 -0.81 0.60
N ALA A 75 -4.81 -0.11 0.20
CA ALA A 75 -3.44 -0.48 0.54
C ALA A 75 -3.19 -0.45 2.05
N VAL A 76 -3.63 0.61 2.73
CA VAL A 76 -3.47 0.74 4.20
C VAL A 76 -4.32 -0.30 4.93
N ASP A 77 -5.57 -0.49 4.53
CA ASP A 77 -6.47 -1.46 5.16
C ASP A 77 -5.95 -2.90 4.98
N LEU A 78 -5.41 -3.27 3.82
CA LEU A 78 -4.79 -4.59 3.61
C LEU A 78 -3.58 -4.82 4.52
N VAL A 79 -2.70 -3.84 4.67
CA VAL A 79 -1.51 -3.96 5.56
C VAL A 79 -1.94 -4.05 7.02
N ARG A 80 -2.97 -3.30 7.43
CA ARG A 80 -3.56 -3.39 8.78
C ARG A 80 -4.24 -4.72 9.02
N LEU A 81 -5.02 -5.23 8.06
CA LEU A 81 -5.66 -6.56 8.12
C LEU A 81 -4.63 -7.69 8.20
N ALA A 82 -3.46 -7.51 7.59
CA ALA A 82 -2.35 -8.45 7.69
C ALA A 82 -1.60 -8.38 9.05
N GLY A 83 -1.87 -7.37 9.88
CA GLY A 83 -1.18 -7.14 11.15
C GLY A 83 0.28 -6.70 10.99
N THR A 84 0.65 -6.12 9.84
CA THR A 84 2.06 -5.81 9.52
C THR A 84 2.42 -4.32 9.60
N GLY A 85 1.48 -3.46 10.00
CA GLY A 85 1.69 -2.02 10.14
C GLY A 85 0.62 -1.19 9.42
N GLU A 86 1.00 0.02 9.00
CA GLU A 86 0.06 1.00 8.41
C GLU A 86 0.56 1.63 7.10
N VAL A 87 1.68 1.14 6.56
CA VAL A 87 2.30 1.68 5.34
C VAL A 87 2.26 0.63 4.24
N GLY A 88 1.51 0.93 3.18
CA GLY A 88 1.49 0.17 1.93
C GLY A 88 2.26 0.87 0.82
N VAL A 89 2.64 0.11 -0.21
CA VAL A 89 3.21 0.64 -1.46
C VAL A 89 2.31 0.20 -2.60
N ILE A 90 1.94 1.15 -3.46
CA ILE A 90 1.12 0.90 -4.64
C ILE A 90 1.74 1.55 -5.87
N ALA A 91 1.44 0.99 -7.02
CA ALA A 91 1.70 1.56 -8.34
C ALA A 91 0.66 1.01 -9.32
N GLU A 92 0.30 1.81 -10.32
CA GLU A 92 -0.58 1.38 -11.39
C GLU A 92 0.10 0.40 -12.34
N LEU A 93 -0.67 -0.56 -12.83
CA LEU A 93 -0.23 -1.49 -13.88
C LEU A 93 -0.45 -0.84 -15.25
N VAL A 94 0.63 -0.75 -16.00
CA VAL A 94 0.67 -0.16 -17.34
C VAL A 94 1.28 -1.17 -18.31
N ARG A 95 0.83 -1.13 -19.56
CA ARG A 95 1.43 -1.84 -20.68
C ARG A 95 2.67 -1.10 -21.18
N ASP A 96 3.50 -1.80 -21.95
CA ASP A 96 4.71 -1.23 -22.56
C ASP A 96 4.40 -0.13 -23.60
N ASP A 97 3.18 -0.12 -24.15
CA ASP A 97 2.69 0.96 -25.02
C ASP A 97 2.28 2.23 -24.24
N GLY A 98 2.33 2.19 -22.90
CA GLY A 98 1.99 3.29 -22.01
C GLY A 98 0.52 3.36 -21.61
N GLU A 99 -0.33 2.49 -22.14
CA GLU A 99 -1.74 2.42 -21.77
C GLU A 99 -1.96 1.64 -20.47
N MET A 100 -3.07 1.91 -19.80
CA MET A 100 -3.45 1.20 -18.59
C MET A 100 -3.78 -0.26 -18.91
N LEU A 101 -3.35 -1.16 -18.03
CA LEU A 101 -3.71 -2.58 -18.14
C LEU A 101 -5.23 -2.75 -17.92
N SER A 102 -5.89 -3.51 -18.78
CA SER A 102 -7.30 -3.88 -18.60
C SER A 102 -7.47 -4.91 -17.47
N PHE A 103 -8.72 -5.13 -17.04
CA PHE A 103 -9.01 -6.11 -15.99
C PHE A 103 -8.66 -7.54 -16.42
N ASP A 104 -9.00 -7.94 -17.64
CA ASP A 104 -8.72 -9.29 -18.15
C ASP A 104 -7.20 -9.54 -18.21
N GLU A 105 -6.43 -8.57 -18.68
CA GLU A 105 -4.96 -8.61 -18.67
C GLU A 105 -4.40 -8.67 -17.23
N ALA A 106 -5.01 -7.96 -16.27
CA ALA A 106 -4.61 -8.03 -14.87
C ALA A 106 -4.89 -9.41 -14.25
N VAL A 107 -5.99 -10.07 -14.63
CA VAL A 107 -6.29 -11.46 -14.24
C VAL A 107 -5.22 -12.40 -14.77
N GLU A 108 -4.84 -12.27 -16.04
CA GLU A 108 -3.77 -13.07 -16.65
C GLU A 108 -2.43 -12.85 -15.94
N LEU A 109 -2.05 -11.59 -15.68
CA LEU A 109 -0.84 -11.26 -14.95
C LEU A 109 -0.83 -11.87 -13.56
N ALA A 110 -1.95 -11.76 -12.82
CA ALA A 110 -2.07 -12.30 -11.47
C ALA A 110 -1.88 -13.83 -11.46
N ASN A 111 -2.54 -14.53 -12.40
CA ASN A 111 -2.40 -15.98 -12.54
C ASN A 111 -0.95 -16.39 -12.88
N ASN A 112 -0.32 -15.70 -13.83
CA ASN A 112 1.04 -16.01 -14.26
C ASN A 112 2.09 -15.72 -13.17
N ALA A 113 1.88 -14.68 -12.36
CA ALA A 113 2.79 -14.28 -11.30
C ALA A 113 2.48 -14.93 -9.93
N GLY A 114 1.41 -15.73 -9.83
CA GLY A 114 0.95 -16.30 -8.56
C GLY A 114 0.51 -15.22 -7.55
N LEU A 115 -0.04 -14.11 -8.05
CA LEU A 115 -0.54 -13.00 -7.24
C LEU A 115 -2.06 -13.13 -7.04
N VAL A 116 -2.53 -12.48 -5.98
CA VAL A 116 -3.97 -12.39 -5.69
C VAL A 116 -4.48 -11.08 -6.27
N LEU A 117 -5.58 -11.17 -7.03
CA LEU A 117 -6.32 -10.02 -7.54
C LEU A 117 -7.61 -9.87 -6.73
N LEU A 118 -7.91 -8.63 -6.32
CA LEU A 118 -9.07 -8.29 -5.49
C LEU A 118 -9.74 -7.03 -6.04
N HIS A 119 -11.05 -6.92 -5.85
CA HIS A 119 -11.73 -5.63 -5.98
C HIS A 119 -11.67 -4.86 -4.65
N VAL A 120 -11.63 -3.53 -4.72
CA VAL A 120 -11.76 -2.69 -3.51
C VAL A 120 -13.09 -2.97 -2.80
N ASP A 121 -14.15 -3.26 -3.56
CA ASP A 121 -15.47 -3.62 -3.02
C ASP A 121 -15.43 -4.90 -2.16
N ASP A 122 -14.58 -5.88 -2.49
CA ASP A 122 -14.39 -7.09 -1.68
C ASP A 122 -13.80 -6.72 -0.30
N ILE A 123 -12.87 -5.76 -0.28
CA ILE A 123 -12.27 -5.25 0.96
C ILE A 123 -13.31 -4.48 1.77
N VAL A 124 -14.15 -3.68 1.11
CA VAL A 124 -15.26 -2.95 1.75
C VAL A 124 -16.25 -3.92 2.40
N GLU A 125 -16.69 -4.95 1.67
CA GLU A 125 -17.60 -5.96 2.19
C GLU A 125 -16.98 -6.69 3.39
N PHE A 126 -15.72 -7.11 3.27
CA PHE A 126 -15.00 -7.75 4.36
C PHE A 126 -14.90 -6.84 5.60
N ARG A 127 -14.53 -5.57 5.43
CA ARG A 127 -14.41 -4.58 6.52
C ARG A 127 -15.74 -4.30 7.21
N ARG A 128 -16.87 -4.41 6.51
CA ARG A 128 -18.22 -4.31 7.10
C ARG A 128 -18.57 -5.56 7.92
N GLN A 129 -18.18 -6.73 7.45
CA GLN A 129 -18.47 -8.00 8.13
C GLN A 129 -17.56 -8.20 9.36
N TYR A 130 -16.30 -7.78 9.29
CA TYR A 130 -15.29 -7.95 10.32
C TYR A 130 -14.73 -6.59 10.77
N PRO A 131 -15.44 -5.89 11.68
CA PRO A 131 -14.99 -4.59 12.16
C PRO A 131 -13.72 -4.71 13.01
N GLY A 132 -12.82 -3.74 12.84
CA GLY A 132 -11.54 -3.67 13.55
C GLY A 132 -10.35 -4.19 12.72
N PHE A 133 -9.18 -4.19 13.34
CA PHE A 133 -7.95 -4.75 12.78
C PHE A 133 -7.28 -5.61 13.86
N PRO A 134 -6.54 -6.66 13.48
CA PRO A 134 -5.71 -7.38 14.45
C PRO A 134 -4.67 -6.44 15.08
N GLU A 135 -4.18 -6.79 16.28
CA GLU A 135 -2.97 -6.16 16.81
C GLU A 135 -1.81 -6.40 15.83
N ALA A 136 -0.97 -5.39 15.63
CA ALA A 136 0.20 -5.53 14.79
C ALA A 136 1.15 -6.58 15.39
N ASP A 137 1.53 -7.58 14.60
CA ASP A 137 2.58 -8.54 14.97
C ASP A 137 3.87 -7.75 15.28
N ALA A 138 4.65 -8.21 16.27
CA ALA A 138 5.99 -7.66 16.50
C ALA A 138 6.80 -7.72 15.19
N PRO A 139 7.64 -6.71 14.88
CA PRO A 139 8.28 -6.57 13.57
C PRO A 139 9.02 -7.83 13.17
N VAL A 140 8.46 -8.55 12.18
CA VAL A 140 8.99 -9.83 11.73
C VAL A 140 10.22 -9.56 10.85
N LYS A 141 11.40 -9.94 11.34
CA LYS A 141 12.72 -9.62 10.73
C LYS A 141 12.97 -10.17 9.32
N ASN A 142 12.05 -10.92 8.70
CA ASN A 142 12.23 -11.47 7.36
C ASN A 142 10.93 -12.06 6.83
N HIS A 143 10.22 -11.37 5.94
CA HIS A 143 9.02 -11.90 5.27
C HIS A 143 8.99 -11.56 3.77
N TYR A 144 10.07 -11.88 3.06
CA TYR A 144 10.06 -11.84 1.59
C TYR A 144 9.20 -12.94 0.95
N LYS A 145 8.69 -13.92 1.72
CA LYS A 145 8.05 -15.12 1.13
C LYS A 145 6.54 -15.27 1.29
N ASN A 146 5.85 -14.62 2.25
CA ASN A 146 4.47 -15.01 2.61
C ASN A 146 3.46 -13.87 2.88
N THR A 147 3.78 -12.59 2.63
CA THR A 147 2.91 -11.46 3.03
C THR A 147 1.64 -11.33 2.17
N SER A 148 1.73 -11.54 0.85
CA SER A 148 0.56 -11.53 -0.04
C SER A 148 -0.43 -12.65 0.32
N THR A 149 0.09 -13.82 0.70
CA THR A 149 -0.72 -14.97 1.13
C THR A 149 -1.48 -14.67 2.42
N ARG A 150 -0.89 -14.00 3.42
CA ARG A 150 -1.57 -13.74 4.70
C ARG A 150 -2.75 -12.79 4.59
N ALA A 151 -2.66 -11.73 3.77
CA ALA A 151 -3.77 -10.79 3.54
C ALA A 151 -4.93 -11.46 2.77
N ALA A 152 -4.61 -12.19 1.70
CA ALA A 152 -5.60 -12.96 0.95
C ALA A 152 -6.20 -14.12 1.77
N GLU A 153 -5.40 -14.78 2.60
CA GLU A 153 -5.86 -15.79 3.55
C GLU A 153 -6.73 -15.18 4.66
N ALA A 154 -6.50 -13.94 5.08
CA ALA A 154 -7.38 -13.26 6.04
C ALA A 154 -8.75 -12.98 5.41
N LEU A 155 -8.77 -12.47 4.17
CA LEU A 155 -10.00 -12.26 3.39
C LEU A 155 -10.76 -13.57 3.14
N THR A 156 -10.06 -14.67 2.87
CA THR A 156 -10.68 -15.99 2.60
C THR A 156 -11.00 -16.81 3.86
N ARG A 157 -10.28 -16.65 4.98
CA ARG A 157 -10.58 -17.35 6.26
C ARG A 157 -11.77 -16.77 7.00
N GLY A 158 -12.12 -15.50 6.77
CA GLY A 158 -13.39 -14.92 7.24
C GLY A 158 -14.61 -15.72 6.76
N ALA A 159 -14.55 -16.34 5.58
CA ALA A 159 -15.66 -17.14 5.04
C ALA A 159 -15.88 -18.52 5.73
N ARG A 160 -15.11 -18.89 6.78
CA ARG A 160 -15.18 -20.22 7.43
C ARG A 160 -15.34 -20.20 8.96
N ARG A 161 -15.88 -19.14 9.56
CA ARG A 161 -16.32 -19.18 10.97
C ARG A 161 -17.76 -18.74 11.11
#